data_AF-A0A951BEK0-F1
#
_entry.id   AF-A0A951BEK0-F1
#
_cell.length_a   1.000
_cell.length_b   1.000
_cell.length_c   1.000
_cell.angle_alpha   90.00
_cell.angle_beta   90.00
_cell.angle_gamma   90.00
#
_symmetry.space_group_name_H-M   'P 1'
#
loop_
_entity.id
_entity.type
_entity.pdbx_description
1 polymer ?
#
loop_
_entity_poly.entity_id
_entity_poly.type
_entity_poly.pdbx_seq_one_letter_code
_entity_poly.pdbx_strand_id
1 'polypeptide(L)'
;MLALPVTPARAQNDRSWVASNGSDGNPCTRACPCATFKHTLSQTNAGGEINCVDQGDFSGGAQLLIDRAITIDCEGVQGRFGYAGTSATAIFVGGATVMLRGLDIDGSGVAAQAIEFNSGGVLHIEKCVFRNFVTAGSGWGIVDDASLSTPSELFVSDTAFENNGTASSGRGILIAPGSANSVTRVTLNQVEGRRRVNRVPRPSGDDKSAGTF
;
A
#
# COMPACT_ATOMS: atom_id res chain seq x y z
N MET A 1 -29.37 -2.94 44.24
CA MET A 1 -29.45 -2.55 42.82
C MET A 1 -28.02 -2.37 42.35
N LEU A 2 -27.48 -3.34 41.61
CA LEU A 2 -26.10 -3.30 41.12
C LEU A 2 -26.10 -2.49 39.81
N ALA A 3 -25.54 -1.28 39.81
CA ALA A 3 -25.46 -0.45 38.61
C ALA A 3 -24.25 -0.88 37.77
N LEU A 4 -24.49 -1.48 36.59
CA LEU A 4 -23.44 -1.69 35.60
C LEU A 4 -23.03 -0.34 35.01
N PRO A 5 -21.73 0.01 34.99
CA PRO A 5 -21.28 1.18 34.25
C PRO A 5 -21.54 0.94 32.75
N VAL A 6 -22.50 1.69 32.19
CA VAL A 6 -22.69 1.81 30.74
C VAL A 6 -21.47 2.55 30.22
N THR A 7 -20.47 1.81 29.77
CA THR A 7 -19.42 2.39 28.94
C THR A 7 -20.06 2.69 27.58
N PRO A 8 -19.90 3.90 27.03
CA PRO A 8 -20.32 4.14 25.65
C PRO A 8 -19.53 3.19 24.76
N ALA A 9 -20.22 2.23 24.14
CA ALA A 9 -19.64 1.48 23.04
C ALA A 9 -19.36 2.48 21.93
N ARG A 10 -18.08 2.83 21.74
CA ARG A 10 -17.67 3.58 20.56
C ARG A 10 -17.82 2.62 19.39
N ALA A 11 -18.95 2.70 18.70
CA ALA A 11 -19.11 2.05 17.41
C ALA A 11 -17.97 2.54 16.52
N GLN A 12 -17.24 1.61 15.92
CA GLN A 12 -16.30 1.93 14.86
C GLN A 12 -17.07 2.62 13.72
N ASN A 13 -16.39 3.46 12.97
CA ASN A 13 -17.01 4.21 11.89
C ASN A 13 -17.09 3.34 10.63
N ASP A 14 -18.15 3.50 9.84
CA ASP A 14 -18.18 2.94 8.47
C ASP A 14 -17.30 3.75 7.52
N ARG A 15 -17.03 5.01 7.88
CA ARG A 15 -16.13 5.91 7.16
C ARG A 15 -15.26 6.69 8.13
N SER A 16 -13.95 6.66 7.92
CA SER A 16 -12.97 7.37 8.73
C SER A 16 -12.04 8.22 7.87
N TRP A 17 -11.33 9.15 8.51
CA TRP A 17 -10.49 10.13 7.80
C TRP A 17 -9.11 10.28 8.42
N VAL A 18 -8.08 10.40 7.57
CA VAL A 18 -6.72 10.82 7.92
C VAL A 18 -6.43 12.23 7.40
N ALA A 19 -5.66 13.02 8.14
CA ALA A 19 -5.24 14.36 7.73
C ALA A 19 -3.83 14.69 8.25
N SER A 20 -3.14 15.58 7.55
CA SER A 20 -1.76 15.98 7.86
C SER A 20 -1.63 16.68 9.22
N ASN A 21 -2.70 17.32 9.65
CA ASN A 21 -2.87 17.94 10.97
C ASN A 21 -3.76 17.11 11.92
N GLY A 22 -3.99 15.84 11.60
CA GLY A 22 -4.80 14.92 12.40
C GLY A 22 -4.11 14.52 13.71
N SER A 23 -4.83 13.78 14.55
CA SER A 23 -4.31 13.22 15.80
C SER A 23 -4.91 11.84 16.05
N ASP A 24 -4.10 10.85 16.41
CA ASP A 24 -4.56 9.51 16.78
C ASP A 24 -5.26 9.47 18.16
N GLY A 25 -5.43 10.62 18.81
CA GLY A 25 -6.37 10.78 19.92
C GLY A 25 -7.82 11.09 19.47
N ASN A 26 -8.02 11.38 18.18
CA ASN A 26 -9.31 11.76 17.63
C ASN A 26 -10.22 10.54 17.34
N PRO A 27 -11.53 10.74 17.18
CA PRO A 27 -12.46 9.69 16.76
C PRO A 27 -12.38 9.33 15.26
N CYS A 28 -11.39 9.83 14.54
CA CYS A 28 -11.20 9.67 13.09
C CYS A 28 -12.41 10.07 12.25
N THR A 29 -13.18 11.07 12.69
CA THR A 29 -14.30 11.63 11.91
C THR A 29 -13.79 12.72 10.97
N ARG A 30 -14.60 13.18 10.01
CA ARG A 30 -14.17 14.22 9.06
C ARG A 30 -13.76 15.53 9.74
N ALA A 31 -14.44 15.87 10.85
CA ALA A 31 -14.18 17.07 11.64
C ALA A 31 -12.97 16.90 12.59
N CYS A 32 -12.74 15.68 13.06
CA CYS A 32 -11.60 15.33 13.91
C CYS A 32 -10.86 14.13 13.29
N PRO A 33 -10.08 14.34 12.22
CA PRO A 33 -9.39 13.26 11.52
C PRO A 33 -8.21 12.72 12.32
N CYS A 34 -7.84 11.48 12.05
CA CYS A 34 -6.69 10.82 12.66
C CYS A 34 -5.39 11.12 11.91
N ALA A 35 -4.25 10.85 12.54
CA ALA A 35 -2.95 11.15 11.95
C ALA A 35 -2.43 9.97 11.10
N THR A 36 -2.72 8.74 11.50
CA THR A 36 -2.15 7.54 10.87
C THR A 36 -3.21 6.59 10.32
N PHE A 37 -2.88 5.88 9.24
CA PHE A 37 -3.72 4.80 8.72
C PHE A 37 -3.88 3.67 9.74
N LYS A 38 -2.83 3.36 10.51
CA LYS A 38 -2.86 2.29 11.50
C LYS A 38 -3.92 2.53 12.58
N HIS A 39 -3.97 3.73 13.16
CA HIS A 39 -4.99 4.04 14.15
C HIS A 39 -6.38 4.14 13.49
N THR A 40 -6.46 4.78 12.32
CA THR A 40 -7.73 4.93 11.59
C THR A 40 -8.36 3.60 11.23
N LEU A 41 -7.56 2.61 10.83
CA LEU A 41 -8.01 1.25 10.56
C LEU A 41 -8.61 0.59 11.80
N SER A 42 -8.07 0.84 13.00
CA SER A 42 -8.62 0.30 14.25
C SER A 42 -9.94 0.95 14.64
N GLN A 43 -10.24 2.15 14.11
CA GLN A 43 -11.50 2.86 14.33
C GLN A 43 -12.53 2.61 13.23
N THR A 44 -12.21 1.80 12.21
CA THR A 44 -13.10 1.60 11.04
C THR A 44 -13.65 0.18 11.01
N ASN A 45 -14.96 0.05 10.73
CA ASN A 45 -15.63 -1.24 10.60
C ASN A 45 -15.05 -2.05 9.44
N ALA A 46 -15.16 -3.38 9.53
CA ALA A 46 -14.93 -4.24 8.38
C ALA A 46 -15.93 -3.90 7.26
N GLY A 47 -15.44 -3.76 6.03
CA GLY A 47 -16.20 -3.28 4.87
C GLY A 47 -16.29 -1.76 4.77
N GLY A 48 -15.71 -1.01 5.72
CA GLY A 48 -15.70 0.46 5.72
C GLY A 48 -14.67 1.09 4.80
N GLU A 49 -14.61 2.43 4.84
CA GLU A 49 -13.73 3.26 4.01
C GLU A 49 -12.89 4.22 4.84
N ILE A 50 -11.62 4.39 4.47
CA ILE A 50 -10.69 5.38 5.02
C ILE A 50 -10.33 6.36 3.92
N ASN A 51 -10.51 7.66 4.16
CA ASN A 51 -10.16 8.69 3.19
C ASN A 51 -9.08 9.64 3.66
N CYS A 52 -8.28 10.13 2.72
CA CYS A 52 -7.38 11.24 2.95
C CYS A 52 -8.10 12.59 2.83
N VAL A 53 -7.91 13.46 3.82
CA VAL A 53 -8.47 14.82 3.86
C VAL A 53 -7.66 15.80 3.03
N ASP A 54 -6.35 15.67 3.11
CA ASP A 54 -5.36 16.56 2.53
C ASP A 54 -4.12 15.73 2.11
N GLN A 55 -3.13 16.41 1.54
CA GLN A 55 -1.84 15.81 1.23
C GLN A 55 -1.03 15.63 2.52
N GLY A 56 -0.46 14.45 2.71
CA GLY A 56 0.36 14.15 3.88
C GLY A 56 0.98 12.76 3.84
N ASP A 57 1.81 12.47 4.84
CA ASP A 57 2.31 11.12 5.12
C ASP A 57 1.55 10.55 6.32
N PHE A 58 0.79 9.48 6.09
CA PHE A 58 -0.10 8.89 7.08
C PHE A 58 0.40 7.50 7.53
N SER A 59 1.65 7.15 7.22
CA SER A 59 2.24 5.87 7.60
C SER A 59 2.45 5.73 9.11
N GLY A 60 2.73 6.85 9.81
CA GLY A 60 3.22 6.82 11.19
C GLY A 60 4.56 6.08 11.35
N GLY A 61 5.29 5.83 10.26
CA GLY A 61 6.55 5.09 10.25
C GLY A 61 6.45 3.60 10.60
N ALA A 62 5.24 3.04 10.64
CA ALA A 62 4.99 1.66 11.05
C ALA A 62 4.33 0.84 9.94
N GLN A 63 4.39 -0.49 10.07
CA GLN A 63 3.74 -1.41 9.14
C GLN A 63 2.22 -1.30 9.27
N LEU A 64 1.52 -1.30 8.13
CA LEU A 64 0.06 -1.38 8.09
C LEU A 64 -0.37 -2.83 7.93
N LEU A 65 -1.08 -3.34 8.92
CA LEU A 65 -1.68 -4.68 8.88
C LEU A 65 -3.16 -4.56 8.56
N ILE A 66 -3.57 -5.00 7.37
CA ILE A 66 -4.97 -5.01 6.93
C ILE A 66 -5.50 -6.44 7.03
N ASP A 67 -6.28 -6.71 8.07
CA ASP A 67 -6.81 -8.03 8.43
C ASP A 67 -8.33 -8.18 8.19
N ARG A 68 -8.95 -7.14 7.62
CA ARG A 68 -10.39 -7.10 7.34
C ARG A 68 -10.65 -6.41 6.02
N ALA A 69 -11.86 -6.60 5.48
CA ALA A 69 -12.27 -5.90 4.27
C ALA A 69 -12.23 -4.38 4.54
N ILE A 70 -11.61 -3.62 3.65
CA ILE A 70 -11.47 -2.17 3.81
C ILE A 70 -11.19 -1.52 2.45
N THR A 71 -11.66 -0.28 2.28
CA THR A 71 -11.18 0.61 1.22
C THR A 71 -10.31 1.70 1.84
N ILE A 72 -9.11 1.91 1.31
CA ILE A 72 -8.29 3.10 1.59
C ILE A 72 -8.24 3.91 0.30
N ASP A 73 -8.89 5.07 0.31
CA ASP A 73 -9.05 5.92 -0.85
C ASP A 73 -8.54 7.33 -0.60
N CYS A 74 -7.42 7.64 -1.22
CA CYS A 74 -6.81 8.95 -1.20
C CYS A 74 -6.91 9.65 -2.55
N GLU A 75 -7.79 9.18 -3.46
CA GLU A 75 -8.00 9.85 -4.74
C GLU A 75 -8.40 11.33 -4.55
N GLY A 76 -7.72 12.22 -5.28
CA GLY A 76 -7.93 13.67 -5.22
C GLY A 76 -6.94 14.43 -4.34
N VAL A 77 -6.16 13.73 -3.50
CA VAL A 77 -5.05 14.30 -2.72
C VAL A 77 -3.85 13.34 -2.76
N GLN A 78 -2.63 13.83 -2.47
CA GLN A 78 -1.47 12.92 -2.42
C GLN A 78 -1.37 12.30 -1.01
N GLY A 79 -2.00 11.13 -0.83
CA GLY A 79 -1.85 10.31 0.37
C GLY A 79 -0.60 9.45 0.32
N ARG A 80 0.44 9.84 1.05
CA ARG A 80 1.71 9.10 1.10
C ARG A 80 1.69 8.08 2.23
N PHE A 81 2.19 6.87 1.94
CA PHE A 81 2.59 5.87 2.91
C PHE A 81 4.12 5.76 2.89
N GLY A 82 4.82 6.62 3.63
CA GLY A 82 6.27 6.62 3.72
C GLY A 82 6.79 5.61 4.73
N TYR A 83 7.04 4.38 4.29
CA TYR A 83 7.50 3.33 5.20
C TYR A 83 9.00 3.46 5.48
N ALA A 84 9.33 3.61 6.77
CA ALA A 84 10.71 3.63 7.29
C ALA A 84 10.88 2.69 8.49
N GLY A 85 10.00 1.69 8.61
CA GLY A 85 10.01 0.72 9.69
C GLY A 85 11.06 -0.39 9.48
N THR A 86 11.13 -1.31 10.44
CA THR A 86 12.10 -2.43 10.45
C THR A 86 11.53 -3.74 9.91
N SER A 87 10.21 -3.86 9.71
CA SER A 87 9.61 -5.02 9.05
C SER A 87 10.05 -5.08 7.59
N ALA A 88 10.09 -6.29 7.02
CA ALA A 88 10.40 -6.45 5.60
C ALA A 88 9.32 -5.83 4.69
N THR A 89 8.06 -5.92 5.11
CA THR A 89 6.89 -5.52 4.34
C THR A 89 6.26 -4.25 4.91
N ALA A 90 5.95 -3.27 4.07
CA ALA A 90 5.30 -2.01 4.47
C ALA A 90 3.80 -2.18 4.78
N ILE A 91 3.08 -2.91 3.92
CA ILE A 91 1.65 -3.19 4.04
C ILE A 91 1.43 -4.69 3.90
N PHE A 92 0.85 -5.29 4.94
CA PHE A 92 0.43 -6.68 4.91
C PHE A 92 -1.07 -6.75 4.67
N VAL A 93 -1.49 -7.53 3.68
CA VAL A 93 -2.90 -7.74 3.34
C VAL A 93 -3.29 -9.19 3.68
N GLY A 94 -4.15 -9.32 4.69
CA GLY A 94 -4.76 -10.56 5.13
C GLY A 94 -5.92 -11.01 4.24
N GLY A 95 -6.55 -12.13 4.61
CA GLY A 95 -7.58 -12.82 3.84
C GLY A 95 -8.91 -12.06 3.78
N ALA A 96 -8.99 -11.01 2.97
CA ALA A 96 -10.19 -10.18 2.83
C ALA A 96 -10.24 -9.46 1.46
N THR A 97 -11.34 -8.75 1.20
CA THR A 97 -11.45 -7.83 0.05
C THR A 97 -10.93 -6.45 0.43
N VAL A 98 -9.80 -6.05 -0.14
CA VAL A 98 -9.12 -4.79 0.15
C VAL A 98 -8.99 -3.97 -1.12
N MET A 99 -9.28 -2.67 -1.03
CA MET A 99 -9.03 -1.71 -2.11
C MET A 99 -8.10 -0.60 -1.64
N LEU A 100 -7.00 -0.40 -2.37
CA LEU A 100 -6.05 0.67 -2.17
C LEU A 100 -6.07 1.58 -3.40
N ARG A 101 -6.47 2.84 -3.22
CA ARG A 101 -6.63 3.79 -4.32
C ARG A 101 -5.96 5.12 -4.05
N GLY A 102 -5.23 5.63 -5.06
CA GLY A 102 -4.66 6.98 -5.03
C GLY A 102 -3.49 7.16 -4.04
N LEU A 103 -2.81 6.08 -3.67
CA LEU A 103 -1.73 6.10 -2.69
C LEU A 103 -0.34 6.20 -3.33
N ASP A 104 0.53 6.99 -2.70
CA ASP A 104 1.98 7.02 -2.97
C ASP A 104 2.70 6.18 -1.90
N ILE A 105 2.98 4.93 -2.21
CA ILE A 105 3.60 3.96 -1.31
C ILE A 105 5.12 4.01 -1.53
N ASP A 106 5.83 4.52 -0.54
CA ASP A 106 7.25 4.87 -0.64
C ASP A 106 8.08 4.09 0.38
N GLY A 107 8.95 3.21 -0.11
CA GLY A 107 9.88 2.43 0.71
C GLY A 107 11.03 3.23 1.31
N SER A 108 11.10 4.53 1.05
CA SER A 108 12.10 5.47 1.58
C SER A 108 13.56 5.05 1.36
N GLY A 109 13.81 4.17 0.39
CA GLY A 109 15.14 3.64 0.09
C GLY A 109 15.63 2.56 1.07
N VAL A 110 14.81 2.14 2.04
CA VAL A 110 15.20 1.21 3.11
C VAL A 110 14.33 -0.05 3.16
N ALA A 111 13.08 0.06 2.74
CA ALA A 111 12.08 -1.00 2.82
C ALA A 111 12.33 -2.13 1.82
N ALA A 112 12.06 -3.36 2.26
CA ALA A 112 12.29 -4.52 1.44
C ALA A 112 11.15 -4.75 0.44
N GLN A 113 9.89 -4.63 0.83
CA GLN A 113 8.73 -4.89 -0.02
C GLN A 113 7.58 -3.96 0.35
N ALA A 114 6.75 -3.58 -0.63
CA ALA A 114 5.62 -2.70 -0.37
C ALA A 114 4.42 -3.47 0.15
N ILE A 115 3.86 -4.37 -0.66
CA ILE A 115 2.70 -5.19 -0.28
C ILE A 115 3.08 -6.66 -0.28
N GLU A 116 2.70 -7.34 0.79
CA GLU A 116 2.61 -8.79 0.88
C GLU A 116 1.14 -9.18 0.98
N PHE A 117 0.68 -9.98 0.02
CA PHE A 117 -0.69 -10.48 -0.09
C PHE A 117 -0.66 -12.00 0.01
N ASN A 118 -0.64 -12.51 1.25
CA ASN A 118 -0.28 -13.91 1.51
C ASN A 118 -1.42 -14.81 2.01
N SER A 119 -2.60 -14.23 2.27
CA SER A 119 -3.68 -14.89 3.02
C SER A 119 -4.92 -15.21 2.16
N GLY A 120 -4.87 -14.98 0.85
CA GLY A 120 -6.02 -15.12 -0.06
C GLY A 120 -6.96 -13.91 -0.03
N GLY A 121 -8.12 -14.00 -0.69
CA GLY A 121 -9.09 -12.91 -0.78
C GLY A 121 -8.97 -12.11 -2.08
N VAL A 122 -9.28 -10.83 -2.05
CA VAL A 122 -9.25 -9.98 -3.24
C VAL A 122 -8.53 -8.67 -2.95
N LEU A 123 -7.50 -8.36 -3.73
CA LEU A 123 -6.76 -7.10 -3.62
C LEU A 123 -6.96 -6.26 -4.89
N HIS A 124 -7.55 -5.09 -4.72
CA HIS A 124 -7.68 -4.06 -5.74
C HIS A 124 -6.66 -2.93 -5.49
N ILE A 125 -5.87 -2.63 -6.51
CA ILE A 125 -4.91 -1.54 -6.52
C ILE A 125 -5.27 -0.63 -7.69
N GLU A 126 -5.56 0.64 -7.41
CA GLU A 126 -5.99 1.60 -8.45
C GLU A 126 -5.26 2.93 -8.29
N LYS A 127 -4.71 3.48 -9.38
CA LYS A 127 -4.12 4.83 -9.37
C LYS A 127 -3.02 5.01 -8.32
N CYS A 128 -2.26 3.97 -8.02
CA CYS A 128 -1.22 3.97 -7.01
C CYS A 128 0.18 4.13 -7.61
N VAL A 129 1.12 4.58 -6.78
CA VAL A 129 2.54 4.59 -7.11
C VAL A 129 3.28 3.81 -6.03
N PHE A 130 4.09 2.84 -6.44
CA PHE A 130 4.97 2.06 -5.56
C PHE A 130 6.39 2.45 -5.87
N ARG A 131 7.13 3.01 -4.90
CA ARG A 131 8.48 3.48 -5.20
C ARG A 131 9.51 3.29 -4.10
N ASN A 132 10.77 3.26 -4.52
CA ASN A 132 11.95 3.25 -3.67
C ASN A 132 12.04 2.05 -2.70
N PHE A 133 11.56 0.87 -3.11
CA PHE A 133 11.81 -0.40 -2.41
C PHE A 133 13.10 -1.04 -2.94
N VAL A 134 14.25 -0.78 -2.30
CA VAL A 134 15.58 -1.04 -2.89
C VAL A 134 16.49 -2.01 -2.11
N THR A 135 15.95 -2.75 -1.14
CA THR A 135 16.73 -3.71 -0.35
C THR A 135 17.26 -4.86 -1.22
N ALA A 136 18.56 -5.16 -1.13
CA ALA A 136 19.18 -6.25 -1.89
C ALA A 136 18.54 -7.62 -1.58
N GLY A 137 18.31 -8.43 -2.63
CA GLY A 137 17.58 -9.70 -2.51
C GLY A 137 16.05 -9.54 -2.39
N SER A 138 15.57 -8.34 -2.07
CA SER A 138 14.17 -7.94 -2.02
C SER A 138 13.90 -6.77 -3.00
N GLY A 139 12.79 -6.06 -2.83
CA GLY A 139 12.47 -4.81 -3.54
C GLY A 139 11.14 -4.82 -4.27
N TRP A 140 10.23 -5.75 -3.97
CA TRP A 140 8.97 -5.90 -4.70
C TRP A 140 7.98 -4.80 -4.36
N GLY A 141 7.23 -4.35 -5.37
CA GLY A 141 6.06 -3.53 -5.14
C GLY A 141 4.93 -4.36 -4.57
N ILE A 142 4.57 -5.47 -5.23
CA ILE A 142 3.55 -6.41 -4.72
C ILE A 142 4.11 -7.82 -4.79
N VAL A 143 3.92 -8.58 -3.71
CA VAL A 143 4.13 -10.03 -3.67
C VAL A 143 2.79 -10.67 -3.35
N ASP A 144 2.26 -11.45 -4.29
CA ASP A 144 1.13 -12.35 -4.08
C ASP A 144 1.68 -13.76 -3.94
N ASP A 145 1.95 -14.16 -2.70
CA ASP A 145 2.55 -15.45 -2.36
C ASP A 145 1.59 -16.41 -1.65
N ALA A 146 0.26 -16.19 -1.82
CA ALA A 146 -0.86 -16.93 -1.23
C ALA A 146 -0.43 -18.29 -0.62
N SER A 147 0.07 -18.23 0.61
CA SER A 147 0.81 -19.32 1.25
C SER A 147 -0.11 -20.30 1.96
N LEU A 148 -1.39 -19.95 2.00
CA LEU A 148 -2.49 -20.71 2.57
C LEU A 148 -3.39 -21.24 1.44
N SER A 149 -4.16 -22.29 1.70
CA SER A 149 -5.09 -22.90 0.74
C SER A 149 -6.29 -22.02 0.35
N THR A 150 -6.22 -20.72 0.65
CA THR A 150 -7.24 -19.71 0.34
C THR A 150 -6.89 -19.03 -0.99
N PRO A 151 -7.77 -19.13 -2.01
CA PRO A 151 -7.58 -18.46 -3.29
C PRO A 151 -7.40 -16.94 -3.17
N SER A 152 -6.49 -16.37 -3.94
CA SER A 152 -6.29 -14.93 -4.12
C SER A 152 -6.71 -14.47 -5.54
N GLU A 153 -7.30 -13.29 -5.60
CA GLU A 153 -7.49 -12.53 -6.83
C GLU A 153 -6.82 -11.14 -6.71
N LEU A 154 -5.93 -10.82 -7.65
CA LEU A 154 -5.23 -9.54 -7.70
C LEU A 154 -5.68 -8.72 -8.91
N PHE A 155 -6.12 -7.48 -8.67
CA PHE A 155 -6.49 -6.52 -9.69
C PHE A 155 -5.65 -5.26 -9.54
N VAL A 156 -4.89 -4.90 -10.57
CA VAL A 156 -4.06 -3.70 -10.57
C VAL A 156 -4.39 -2.85 -11.78
N SER A 157 -4.75 -1.59 -11.55
CA SER A 157 -5.08 -0.64 -12.60
C SER A 157 -4.43 0.74 -12.41
N ASP A 158 -4.04 1.37 -13.52
CA ASP A 158 -3.52 2.75 -13.56
C ASP A 158 -2.37 3.01 -12.57
N THR A 159 -1.49 2.02 -12.40
CA THR A 159 -0.51 1.99 -11.31
C THR A 159 0.92 1.95 -11.83
N ALA A 160 1.82 2.69 -11.17
CA ALA A 160 3.23 2.75 -11.53
C ALA A 160 4.13 2.16 -10.44
N PHE A 161 5.15 1.41 -10.86
CA PHE A 161 6.23 0.91 -10.01
C PHE A 161 7.52 1.65 -10.35
N GLU A 162 7.99 2.55 -9.49
CA GLU A 162 9.12 3.44 -9.77
C GLU A 162 10.34 3.15 -8.87
N ASN A 163 11.52 2.92 -9.45
CA ASN A 163 12.78 2.75 -8.69
C ASN A 163 12.75 1.64 -7.63
N ASN A 164 12.06 0.55 -7.93
CA ASN A 164 12.00 -0.64 -7.08
C ASN A 164 13.02 -1.69 -7.54
N GLY A 165 13.55 -2.43 -6.58
CA GLY A 165 14.66 -3.37 -6.76
C GLY A 165 16.04 -2.70 -6.71
N THR A 166 17.05 -3.39 -7.21
CA THR A 166 18.46 -2.96 -7.16
C THR A 166 19.04 -2.64 -8.54
N ALA A 167 20.37 -2.46 -8.62
CA ALA A 167 21.07 -2.29 -9.89
C ALA A 167 20.95 -3.49 -10.83
N SER A 168 20.73 -4.70 -10.29
CA SER A 168 20.67 -5.95 -11.06
C SER A 168 19.26 -6.52 -11.21
N SER A 169 18.23 -5.90 -10.63
CA SER A 169 16.85 -6.38 -10.70
C SER A 169 15.88 -5.22 -10.51
N GLY A 170 15.05 -4.94 -11.50
CA GLY A 170 13.85 -4.10 -11.32
C GLY A 170 12.71 -4.97 -10.81
N ARG A 171 11.95 -4.48 -9.83
CA ARG A 171 10.91 -5.28 -9.17
C ARG A 171 9.56 -4.58 -9.17
N GLY A 172 8.57 -5.22 -9.79
CA GLY A 172 7.18 -4.77 -9.83
C GLY A 172 6.32 -5.70 -8.99
N ILE A 173 5.63 -6.61 -9.67
CA ILE A 173 4.73 -7.59 -9.09
C ILE A 173 5.37 -8.98 -9.19
N LEU A 174 5.40 -9.71 -8.09
CA LEU A 174 5.75 -11.14 -8.03
C LEU A 174 4.47 -11.93 -7.72
N ILE A 175 4.16 -12.92 -8.56
CA ILE A 175 3.12 -13.92 -8.31
C ILE A 175 3.83 -15.23 -7.99
N ALA A 176 3.72 -15.70 -6.74
CA ALA A 176 4.45 -16.85 -6.22
C ALA A 176 3.51 -17.77 -5.41
N PRO A 177 2.59 -18.49 -6.07
CA PRO A 177 1.57 -19.29 -5.38
C PRO A 177 2.19 -20.30 -4.42
N GLY A 178 1.84 -20.26 -3.13
CA GLY A 178 2.40 -21.16 -2.12
C GLY A 178 1.79 -22.56 -2.13
N SER A 179 0.64 -22.73 -2.78
CA SER A 179 -0.01 -24.03 -3.03
C SER A 179 -0.74 -24.06 -4.37
N ALA A 180 -1.12 -25.26 -4.84
CA ALA A 180 -1.88 -25.40 -6.09
C ALA A 180 -3.21 -24.61 -6.02
N ASN A 181 -3.52 -23.85 -7.07
CA ASN A 181 -4.73 -23.02 -7.18
C ASN A 181 -4.88 -21.92 -6.11
N SER A 182 -3.79 -21.54 -5.43
CA SER A 182 -3.83 -20.46 -4.43
C SER A 182 -3.94 -19.07 -5.03
N VAL A 183 -3.54 -18.87 -6.29
CA VAL A 183 -3.80 -17.64 -7.05
C VAL A 183 -4.71 -17.99 -8.22
N THR A 184 -5.95 -17.49 -8.21
CA THR A 184 -6.97 -17.86 -9.22
C THR A 184 -7.15 -16.81 -10.30
N ARG A 185 -6.80 -15.55 -10.04
CA ARG A 185 -6.90 -14.48 -11.03
C ARG A 185 -5.89 -13.36 -10.78
N VAL A 186 -5.26 -12.90 -11.85
CA VAL A 186 -4.46 -11.66 -11.87
C VAL A 186 -4.90 -10.84 -13.08
N THR A 187 -5.31 -9.59 -12.85
CA THR A 187 -5.69 -8.65 -13.90
C THR A 187 -4.84 -7.40 -13.79
N LEU A 188 -4.13 -7.05 -14.87
CA LEU A 188 -3.31 -5.85 -14.96
C LEU A 188 -3.83 -4.96 -16.09
N ASN A 189 -4.17 -3.71 -15.79
CA ASN A 189 -4.64 -2.74 -16.77
C ASN A 189 -3.88 -1.42 -16.62
N GLN A 190 -3.18 -0.93 -17.65
CA GLN A 190 -2.39 0.30 -17.57
C GLN A 190 -1.38 0.31 -16.39
N VAL A 191 -0.60 -0.75 -16.29
CA VAL A 191 0.44 -0.91 -15.26
C VAL A 191 1.82 -0.66 -15.87
N GLU A 192 2.63 0.20 -15.25
CA GLU A 192 3.94 0.59 -15.78
C GLU A 192 5.07 0.41 -14.76
N GLY A 193 6.21 -0.15 -15.20
CA GLY A 193 7.46 -0.14 -14.45
C GLY A 193 8.37 0.98 -14.96
N ARG A 194 8.82 1.88 -14.08
CA ARG A 194 9.68 3.01 -14.42
C ARG A 194 10.97 2.96 -13.61
N ARG A 195 12.09 3.20 -14.28
CA ARG A 195 13.34 3.56 -13.62
C ARG A 195 13.59 5.03 -13.89
N ARG A 196 13.54 5.88 -12.86
CA ARG A 196 14.06 7.24 -12.96
C ARG A 196 15.58 7.15 -12.98
N VAL A 197 16.12 6.78 -14.13
CA VAL A 197 17.51 7.11 -14.43
C VAL A 197 17.52 8.63 -14.48
N ASN A 198 18.20 9.28 -13.53
CA ASN A 198 18.52 10.69 -13.70
C ASN A 198 19.02 10.82 -15.13
N ARG A 199 18.29 11.58 -15.96
CA ARG A 199 18.76 11.96 -17.28
C ARG A 199 20.11 12.60 -17.00
N VAL A 200 21.20 11.88 -17.25
CA VAL A 200 22.53 12.48 -17.30
C VAL A 200 22.33 13.72 -18.16
N PRO A 201 22.61 14.95 -17.67
CA PRO A 201 22.56 16.12 -18.52
C PRO A 201 23.33 15.72 -19.77
N ARG A 202 22.67 15.73 -20.94
CA ARG A 202 23.34 15.34 -22.18
C ARG A 202 24.66 16.10 -22.19
N PRO A 203 25.83 15.44 -22.13
CA PRO A 203 27.06 16.18 -22.37
C PRO A 203 26.87 16.82 -23.74
N SER A 204 27.06 18.14 -23.80
CA SER A 204 27.03 18.88 -25.05
C SER A 204 28.21 18.38 -25.90
N GLY A 205 27.99 17.31 -26.66
CA GLY A 205 29.03 16.70 -27.46
C GLY A 205 28.76 15.21 -27.70
N ASP A 206 28.47 14.92 -28.96
CA ASP A 206 28.74 13.67 -29.66
C ASP A 206 27.71 12.53 -29.54
N ASP A 207 26.85 12.57 -30.54
CA ASP A 207 26.03 11.52 -31.11
C ASP A 207 26.85 10.26 -31.46
N LYS A 208 26.66 9.17 -30.71
CA LYS A 208 26.79 7.79 -31.22
C LYS A 208 25.79 6.87 -30.54
N SER A 209 24.68 6.64 -31.23
CA SER A 209 23.72 5.58 -30.94
C SER A 209 24.37 4.19 -31.03
N ALA A 210 24.29 3.42 -29.95
CA ALA A 210 24.31 1.96 -30.01
C ALA A 210 23.31 1.46 -28.96
N GLY A 211 22.16 0.98 -29.43
CA GLY A 211 21.13 0.39 -28.58
C GLY A 211 21.41 -1.07 -28.29
N THR A 212 20.85 -1.55 -27.18
CA THR A 212 20.50 -2.95 -26.96
C THR A 212 19.28 -2.96 -26.04
N PHE A 213 18.26 -3.70 -26.46
CA PHE A 213 16.95 -3.85 -25.82
C PHE A 213 17.05 -4.39 -24.39
#